data_AF-A0A7X8UB03-F1
#
_entry.id   AF-A0A7X8UB03-F1
#
_cell.length_a   1.000
_cell.length_b   1.000
_cell.length_c   1.000
_cell.angle_alpha   90.00
_cell.angle_beta   90.00
_cell.angle_gamma   90.00
#
_symmetry.space_group_name_H-M   'P 1'
#
loop_
_entity.id
_entity.type
_entity.pdbx_description
1 polymer ?
#
loop_
_entity_poly.entity_id
_entity_poly.type
_entity_poly.pdbx_seq_one_letter_code
_entity_poly.pdbx_strand_id
1 'polypeptide(L)'
;MFSTFLNKEDFHFLDLSVFINCIPEKILFYYYNSFIRINLETYHQMKEWVPVEDSPKSCLNQWLELLETEIGARDDLIILQENEYLNEIGPYYYGPANTRVYFYKLSAMSNEPLTSSDFAVLFNLHKTPALDKKLQKYYKSRKTLKKATRNHEDLLTDLEMCLEALHQITKINHHCDHLKMLLNQRKELLLQEDLLPAEPEAIIAKPQKPEEPQLTFSSLLAINHSKKRQLEYVKECSDYNRRMKIYLIRYREHEKACERFKIALQDWEENHLQLAEKCIDQIEEAAAKLKTAQGLLEMYQFILDKSYIHKNYHHIQAITTCKNYLETGRANDLQDCMNLYEEERHWREIKASQERIENTIYFLQTESDSPAAACASNLIASTLDSK
;
A
#
# COMPACT_ATOMS: atom_id res chain seq x y z
N MET A 1 5.42 -0.98 -4.11
CA MET A 1 5.61 0.27 -3.34
C MET A 1 4.54 0.44 -2.26
N PHE A 2 3.27 0.60 -2.63
CA PHE A 2 2.18 0.90 -1.68
C PHE A 2 1.98 -0.19 -0.61
N SER A 3 1.87 -1.46 -1.01
CA SER A 3 1.73 -2.57 -0.05
C SER A 3 2.93 -2.68 0.91
N THR A 4 4.15 -2.59 0.37
CA THR A 4 5.40 -2.75 1.14
C THR A 4 5.64 -1.65 2.17
N PHE A 5 5.31 -0.39 1.83
CA PHE A 5 5.66 0.78 2.68
C PHE A 5 4.48 1.36 3.45
N LEU A 6 3.26 1.11 3.00
CA LEU A 6 2.05 1.68 3.60
C LEU A 6 1.11 0.61 4.15
N ASN A 7 1.38 -0.68 3.92
CA ASN A 7 0.50 -1.80 4.28
C ASN A 7 -0.93 -1.64 3.74
N LYS A 8 -1.08 -1.00 2.57
CA LYS A 8 -2.35 -0.81 1.89
C LYS A 8 -2.43 -1.68 0.64
N GLU A 9 -3.48 -2.49 0.57
CA GLU A 9 -3.72 -3.40 -0.55
C GLU A 9 -4.46 -2.72 -1.71
N ASP A 10 -5.41 -1.84 -1.40
CA ASP A 10 -6.12 -1.06 -2.42
C ASP A 10 -5.52 0.35 -2.53
N PHE A 11 -4.70 0.55 -3.56
CA PHE A 11 -3.92 1.76 -3.77
C PHE A 11 -4.41 2.58 -4.97
N HIS A 12 -5.53 2.21 -5.60
CA HIS A 12 -6.03 2.92 -6.77
C HIS A 12 -6.98 4.07 -6.40
N PHE A 13 -7.51 4.08 -5.17
CA PHE A 13 -8.42 5.11 -4.71
C PHE A 13 -7.69 6.21 -3.93
N LEU A 14 -7.92 7.45 -4.33
CA LEU A 14 -7.30 8.63 -3.75
C LEU A 14 -8.33 9.44 -2.95
N ASP A 15 -7.96 9.82 -1.73
CA ASP A 15 -8.74 10.72 -0.89
C ASP A 15 -8.59 12.20 -1.32
N LEU A 16 -9.56 13.04 -0.96
CA LEU A 16 -9.54 14.48 -1.26
C LEU A 16 -8.23 15.15 -0.78
N SER A 17 -7.69 14.72 0.36
CA SER A 17 -6.45 15.28 0.91
C SER A 17 -5.26 15.19 -0.06
N VAL A 18 -5.22 14.17 -0.93
CA VAL A 18 -4.18 14.01 -1.95
C VAL A 18 -4.24 15.17 -2.95
N PHE A 19 -5.43 15.50 -3.44
CA PHE A 19 -5.64 16.57 -4.42
C PHE A 19 -5.36 17.96 -3.84
N ILE A 20 -5.64 18.16 -2.55
CA ILE A 20 -5.37 19.42 -1.85
C ILE A 20 -3.87 19.63 -1.64
N ASN A 21 -3.14 18.58 -1.22
CA ASN A 21 -1.79 18.73 -0.66
C ASN A 21 -0.67 18.24 -1.57
N CYS A 22 -0.98 17.50 -2.64
CA CYS A 22 0.02 16.84 -3.48
C CYS A 22 -0.14 17.25 -4.95
N ILE A 23 0.99 17.56 -5.58
CA ILE A 23 1.08 17.87 -7.01
C ILE A 23 0.82 16.59 -7.83
N PRO A 24 0.03 16.64 -8.92
CA PRO A 24 -0.30 15.48 -9.75
C PRO A 24 0.92 14.71 -10.23
N GLU A 25 1.95 15.40 -10.75
CA GLU A 25 3.17 14.75 -11.24
C GLU A 25 3.85 13.87 -10.19
N LYS A 26 3.89 14.33 -8.93
CA LYS A 26 4.50 13.58 -7.82
C LYS A 26 3.70 12.35 -7.43
N ILE A 27 2.38 12.39 -7.64
CA ILE A 27 1.49 11.25 -7.39
C ILE A 27 1.62 10.27 -8.55
N LEU A 28 1.45 10.73 -9.78
CA LEU A 28 1.53 9.94 -11.01
C LEU A 28 2.88 9.24 -11.19
N PHE A 29 3.96 9.80 -10.63
CA PHE A 29 5.25 9.11 -10.48
C PHE A 29 5.10 7.69 -9.92
N TYR A 30 4.20 7.44 -8.97
CA TYR A 30 4.00 6.11 -8.38
C TYR A 30 3.03 5.21 -9.17
N TYR A 31 2.40 5.71 -10.23
CA TYR A 31 1.37 5.02 -11.03
C TYR A 31 1.79 4.77 -12.49
N TYR A 32 3.09 4.63 -12.76
CA TYR A 32 3.56 4.30 -14.11
C TYR A 32 2.97 2.96 -14.55
N ASN A 33 2.40 2.93 -15.76
CA ASN A 33 1.71 1.77 -16.33
C ASN A 33 0.64 1.17 -15.38
N SER A 34 -0.07 2.04 -14.66
CA SER A 34 -1.09 1.66 -13.67
C SER A 34 -2.37 2.50 -13.86
N PHE A 35 -3.24 2.55 -12.87
CA PHE A 35 -4.46 3.35 -12.91
C PHE A 35 -4.80 4.00 -11.58
N ILE A 36 -5.62 5.05 -11.63
CA ILE A 36 -6.20 5.71 -10.47
C ILE A 36 -7.72 5.82 -10.65
N ARG A 37 -8.44 5.81 -9.53
CA ARG A 37 -9.89 5.96 -9.44
C ARG A 37 -10.22 7.18 -8.60
N ILE A 38 -11.05 8.06 -9.15
CA ILE A 38 -11.46 9.31 -8.51
C ILE A 38 -12.97 9.28 -8.32
N ASN A 39 -13.42 9.51 -7.09
CA ASN A 39 -14.84 9.66 -6.83
C ASN A 39 -15.35 10.98 -7.42
N LEU A 40 -16.51 10.94 -8.08
CA LEU A 40 -17.19 12.12 -8.60
C LEU A 40 -17.43 13.17 -7.49
N GLU A 41 -17.77 12.73 -6.29
CA GLU A 41 -17.92 13.61 -5.13
C GLU A 41 -16.61 14.34 -4.78
N THR A 42 -15.48 13.63 -4.80
CA THR A 42 -14.16 14.22 -4.59
C THR A 42 -13.84 15.25 -5.66
N TYR A 43 -14.15 14.97 -6.93
CA TYR A 43 -13.98 15.94 -8.02
C TYR A 43 -14.83 17.21 -7.82
N HIS A 44 -16.08 17.09 -7.37
CA HIS A 44 -16.90 18.26 -7.04
C HIS A 44 -16.32 19.06 -5.88
N GLN A 45 -15.88 18.38 -4.82
CA GLN A 45 -15.21 19.03 -3.69
C GLN A 45 -13.92 19.75 -4.11
N MET A 46 -13.14 19.18 -5.04
CA MET A 46 -11.97 19.84 -5.60
C MET A 46 -12.33 21.18 -6.25
N LYS A 47 -13.44 21.24 -7.02
CA LYS A 47 -13.92 22.47 -7.65
C LYS A 47 -14.39 23.52 -6.64
N GLU A 48 -15.08 23.09 -5.60
CA GLU A 48 -15.57 24.00 -4.55
C GLU A 48 -14.43 24.58 -3.71
N TRP A 49 -13.35 23.83 -3.53
CA TRP A 49 -12.21 24.19 -2.69
C TRP A 49 -11.14 24.99 -3.43
N VAL A 50 -11.31 25.26 -4.73
CA VAL A 50 -10.42 26.17 -5.46
C VAL A 50 -10.50 27.56 -4.80
N PRO A 51 -9.40 28.08 -4.25
CA PRO A 51 -9.41 29.40 -3.63
C PRO A 51 -9.72 30.46 -4.69
N VAL A 52 -10.53 31.45 -4.34
CA VAL A 52 -10.92 32.60 -5.20
C VAL A 52 -9.69 33.39 -5.66
N GLU A 53 -8.58 33.30 -4.93
CA GLU A 53 -7.27 33.78 -5.40
C GLU A 53 -6.60 32.70 -6.26
N ASP A 54 -6.79 32.82 -7.58
CA ASP A 54 -6.21 31.99 -8.64
C ASP A 54 -4.68 31.96 -8.57
N SER A 55 -4.15 31.14 -7.67
CA SER A 55 -2.76 30.70 -7.73
C SER A 55 -2.70 29.52 -8.69
N PRO A 56 -2.13 29.67 -9.91
CA PRO A 56 -1.92 28.53 -10.82
C PRO A 56 -0.97 27.49 -10.23
N LYS A 57 -0.30 27.79 -9.11
CA LYS A 57 0.58 26.88 -8.39
C LYS A 57 -0.13 26.05 -7.32
N SER A 58 -1.43 26.24 -7.09
CA SER A 58 -2.16 25.38 -6.16
C SER A 58 -2.22 23.94 -6.69
N CYS A 59 -2.16 22.94 -5.79
CA CYS A 59 -2.23 21.54 -6.21
C CYS A 59 -3.59 21.22 -6.85
N LEU A 60 -4.66 21.81 -6.31
CA LEU A 60 -6.02 21.64 -6.84
C LEU A 60 -6.14 22.13 -8.28
N ASN A 61 -5.60 23.32 -8.60
CA ASN A 61 -5.67 23.85 -9.96
C ASN A 61 -4.90 22.97 -10.95
N GLN A 62 -3.73 22.46 -10.58
CA GLN A 62 -2.97 21.54 -11.42
C GLN A 62 -3.71 20.22 -11.65
N TRP A 63 -4.39 19.69 -10.62
CA TRP A 63 -5.23 18.51 -10.78
C TRP A 63 -6.42 18.80 -11.69
N LEU A 64 -7.12 19.92 -11.51
CA LEU A 64 -8.25 20.28 -12.37
C LEU A 64 -7.81 20.53 -13.83
N GLU A 65 -6.66 21.16 -14.04
CA GLU A 65 -6.07 21.34 -15.37
C GLU A 65 -5.76 19.99 -16.03
N LEU A 66 -5.14 19.06 -15.29
CA LEU A 66 -4.86 17.72 -15.77
C LEU A 66 -6.16 16.97 -16.12
N LEU A 67 -7.16 16.99 -15.23
CA LEU A 67 -8.39 16.22 -15.39
C LEU A 67 -9.33 16.82 -16.45
N GLU A 68 -9.46 18.14 -16.52
CA GLU A 68 -10.38 18.81 -17.45
C GLU A 68 -9.77 19.05 -18.83
N THR A 69 -8.49 19.44 -18.89
CA THR A 69 -7.85 19.90 -20.12
C THR A 69 -6.95 18.83 -20.72
N GLU A 70 -6.03 18.26 -19.95
CA GLU A 70 -5.05 17.32 -20.51
C GLU A 70 -5.69 15.98 -20.91
N ILE A 71 -6.51 15.40 -20.04
CA ILE A 71 -7.21 14.13 -20.34
C ILE A 71 -8.63 14.34 -20.89
N GLY A 72 -9.15 15.58 -20.87
CA GLY A 72 -10.44 15.92 -21.48
C GLY A 72 -11.68 15.34 -20.81
N ALA A 73 -11.70 15.13 -19.50
CA ALA A 73 -12.81 14.45 -18.81
C ALA A 73 -14.01 15.35 -18.48
N ARG A 74 -13.90 16.67 -18.64
CA ARG A 74 -14.87 17.67 -18.13
C ARG A 74 -16.32 17.41 -18.54
N ASP A 75 -16.58 17.26 -19.84
CA ASP A 75 -17.94 17.12 -20.37
C ASP A 75 -18.55 15.77 -20.01
N ASP A 76 -17.74 14.72 -20.00
CA ASP A 76 -18.17 13.38 -19.64
C ASP A 76 -18.48 13.25 -18.14
N LEU A 77 -17.82 14.03 -17.27
CA LEU A 77 -18.14 14.08 -15.85
C LEU A 77 -19.52 14.68 -15.58
N ILE A 78 -19.96 15.65 -16.40
CA ILE A 78 -21.33 16.19 -16.35
C ILE A 78 -22.33 15.09 -16.75
N ILE A 79 -22.04 14.37 -17.84
CA ILE A 79 -22.87 13.24 -18.30
C ILE A 79 -22.93 12.14 -17.24
N LEU A 80 -21.80 11.83 -16.60
CA LEU A 80 -21.75 10.90 -15.50
C LEU A 80 -22.72 11.39 -14.42
N GLN A 81 -22.56 12.61 -13.90
CA GLN A 81 -23.42 13.16 -12.84
C GLN A 81 -24.91 13.02 -13.15
N GLU A 82 -25.35 13.42 -14.34
CA GLU A 82 -26.76 13.42 -14.75
C GLU A 82 -27.34 12.02 -15.01
N ASN A 83 -26.52 11.04 -15.38
CA ASN A 83 -27.00 9.73 -15.81
C ASN A 83 -27.18 8.74 -14.65
N GLU A 84 -28.43 8.38 -14.34
CA GLU A 84 -28.76 7.41 -13.27
C GLU A 84 -28.25 5.98 -13.50
N TYR A 85 -27.96 5.60 -14.75
CA TYR A 85 -27.61 4.22 -15.12
C TYR A 85 -26.10 4.00 -15.30
N LEU A 86 -25.32 5.07 -15.17
CA LEU A 86 -23.87 5.07 -15.32
C LEU A 86 -23.22 5.32 -13.95
N ASN A 87 -22.44 4.35 -13.49
CA ASN A 87 -21.74 4.43 -12.20
C ASN A 87 -20.26 4.74 -12.35
N GLU A 88 -19.68 4.51 -13.52
CA GLU A 88 -18.25 4.64 -13.80
C GLU A 88 -18.04 5.05 -15.26
N ILE A 89 -17.02 5.87 -15.51
CA ILE A 89 -16.51 6.26 -16.83
C ILE A 89 -14.99 6.12 -16.88
N GLY A 90 -14.47 5.96 -18.09
CA GLY A 90 -13.05 5.73 -18.38
C GLY A 90 -12.82 4.43 -19.13
N PRO A 91 -11.55 4.04 -19.35
CA PRO A 91 -10.35 4.78 -18.97
C PRO A 91 -10.16 6.08 -19.75
N TYR A 92 -9.60 7.08 -19.08
CA TYR A 92 -8.90 8.22 -19.67
C TYR A 92 -7.40 7.93 -19.61
N TYR A 93 -6.64 8.33 -20.62
CA TYR A 93 -5.22 7.99 -20.73
C TYR A 93 -4.34 9.21 -20.48
N TYR A 94 -3.46 9.10 -19.50
CA TYR A 94 -2.37 10.05 -19.29
C TYR A 94 -1.08 9.47 -19.87
N GLY A 95 -0.76 9.88 -21.10
CA GLY A 95 0.37 9.40 -21.90
C GLY A 95 1.73 9.43 -21.19
N PRO A 96 2.14 10.55 -20.54
CA PRO A 96 3.48 10.70 -19.97
C PRO A 96 3.88 9.70 -18.87
N ALA A 97 2.92 9.03 -18.23
CA ALA A 97 3.16 7.97 -17.25
C ALA A 97 2.49 6.64 -17.65
N ASN A 98 1.83 6.58 -18.82
CA ASN A 98 0.93 5.50 -19.19
C ASN A 98 -0.07 5.15 -18.07
N THR A 99 -0.61 6.18 -17.40
CA THR A 99 -1.55 6.00 -16.28
C THR A 99 -2.97 6.15 -16.78
N ARG A 100 -3.86 5.24 -16.38
CA ARG A 100 -5.29 5.33 -16.67
C ARG A 100 -6.05 6.01 -15.53
N VAL A 101 -6.99 6.88 -15.86
CA VAL A 101 -7.85 7.55 -14.88
C VAL A 101 -9.29 7.09 -15.09
N TYR A 102 -9.94 6.70 -14.01
CA TYR A 102 -11.35 6.30 -13.98
C TYR A 102 -12.11 7.18 -13.00
N PHE A 103 -13.37 7.46 -13.30
CA PHE A 103 -14.24 8.22 -12.40
C PHE A 103 -15.49 7.42 -12.08
N TYR A 104 -15.94 7.49 -10.82
CA TYR A 104 -17.07 6.70 -10.37
C TYR A 104 -17.97 7.47 -9.39
N LYS A 105 -19.26 7.08 -9.31
CA LYS A 105 -20.25 7.66 -8.39
C LYS A 105 -20.32 6.97 -7.04
N LEU A 106 -20.37 5.64 -7.07
CA LEU A 106 -20.57 4.80 -5.90
C LEU A 106 -19.28 4.05 -5.61
N SER A 107 -18.68 4.33 -4.46
CA SER A 107 -17.46 3.63 -4.02
C SER A 107 -17.79 2.19 -3.66
N ALA A 108 -17.22 1.23 -4.38
CA ALA A 108 -17.21 -0.19 -3.99
C ALA A 108 -16.00 -0.50 -3.07
N MET A 109 -15.54 0.47 -2.29
CA MET A 109 -14.35 0.35 -1.47
C MET A 109 -14.55 -0.69 -0.37
N SER A 110 -13.68 -1.70 -0.35
CA SER A 110 -13.55 -2.58 0.81
C SER A 110 -12.55 -2.03 1.84
N ASN A 111 -11.60 -1.20 1.39
CA ASN A 111 -10.44 -0.74 2.17
C ASN A 111 -10.32 0.79 2.19
N GLU A 112 -9.49 1.33 3.08
CA GLU A 112 -9.25 2.76 3.23
C GLU A 112 -8.48 3.35 2.01
N PRO A 113 -8.87 4.54 1.51
CA PRO A 113 -8.18 5.19 0.39
C PRO A 113 -6.79 5.68 0.77
N LEU A 114 -5.95 5.98 -0.22
CA LEU A 114 -4.68 6.65 0.01
C LEU A 114 -4.89 8.13 0.31
N THR A 115 -4.24 8.61 1.37
CA THR A 115 -4.32 9.99 1.84
C THR A 115 -3.02 10.74 1.57
N SER A 116 -3.02 12.07 1.74
CA SER A 116 -1.79 12.85 1.64
C SER A 116 -0.72 12.46 2.65
N SER A 117 -1.08 11.95 3.83
CA SER A 117 -0.12 11.46 4.82
C SER A 117 0.60 10.20 4.34
N ASP A 118 -0.10 9.33 3.62
CA ASP A 118 0.50 8.13 3.03
C ASP A 118 1.55 8.50 1.98
N PHE A 119 1.22 9.43 1.09
CA PHE A 119 2.19 9.95 0.12
C PHE A 119 3.32 10.72 0.79
N ALA A 120 3.08 11.40 1.92
CA ALA A 120 4.16 12.04 2.67
C ALA A 120 5.20 11.03 3.18
N VAL A 121 4.78 9.82 3.57
CA VAL A 121 5.70 8.71 3.90
C VAL A 121 6.55 8.37 2.68
N LEU A 122 5.93 8.12 1.52
CA LEU A 122 6.66 7.79 0.28
C LEU A 122 7.62 8.91 -0.16
N PHE A 123 7.18 10.17 -0.10
CA PHE A 123 8.02 11.33 -0.42
C PHE A 123 9.21 11.44 0.54
N ASN A 124 9.03 11.13 1.82
CA ASN A 124 10.13 11.12 2.77
C ASN A 124 11.09 9.96 2.54
N LEU A 125 10.60 8.80 2.08
CA LEU A 125 11.45 7.69 1.64
C LEU A 125 12.21 8.00 0.36
N HIS A 126 11.69 8.86 -0.52
CA HIS A 126 12.39 9.28 -1.73
C HIS A 126 13.51 10.31 -1.45
N LYS A 127 13.41 11.08 -0.35
CA LYS A 127 14.43 12.05 0.04
C LYS A 127 15.68 11.35 0.59
N THR A 128 16.84 11.72 0.07
CA THR A 128 18.13 11.21 0.57
C THR A 128 18.32 11.59 2.04
N PRO A 129 18.56 10.62 2.94
CA PRO A 129 18.85 10.90 4.34
C PRO A 129 20.04 11.84 4.51
N ALA A 130 19.89 12.84 5.36
CA ALA A 130 20.98 13.76 5.65
C ALA A 130 22.12 13.06 6.40
N LEU A 131 23.36 13.38 6.04
CA LEU A 131 24.54 12.93 6.76
C LEU A 131 24.55 13.48 8.19
N ASP A 132 24.67 12.59 9.17
CA ASP A 132 24.80 13.00 10.57
C ASP A 132 26.22 13.54 10.84
N LYS A 133 26.31 14.84 11.13
CA LYS A 133 27.59 15.53 11.38
C LYS A 133 28.28 15.00 12.64
N LYS A 134 27.54 14.53 13.66
CA LYS A 134 28.10 14.01 14.91
C LYS A 134 28.77 12.66 14.64
N LEU A 135 28.04 11.76 13.99
CA LEU A 135 28.58 10.46 13.58
C LEU A 135 29.74 10.58 12.58
N GLN A 136 29.69 11.54 11.64
CA GLN A 136 30.79 11.76 10.71
C GLN A 136 32.08 12.21 11.43
N LYS A 137 31.97 13.12 12.41
CA LYS A 137 33.12 13.55 13.22
C LYS A 137 33.68 12.37 14.02
N TYR A 138 32.81 11.56 14.61
CA TYR A 138 33.19 10.36 15.35
C TYR A 138 33.88 9.31 14.48
N TYR A 139 33.34 9.04 13.29
CA TYR A 139 33.97 8.17 12.31
C TYR A 139 35.40 8.62 11.94
N LYS A 140 35.59 9.92 11.72
CA LYS A 140 36.91 10.49 11.39
C LYS A 140 37.91 10.34 12.54
N SER A 141 37.49 10.57 13.79
CA SER A 141 38.37 10.38 14.96
C SER A 141 38.72 8.91 15.19
N ARG A 142 37.76 8.00 14.99
CA ARG A 142 37.98 6.55 15.11
C ARG A 142 38.92 5.97 14.05
N LYS A 143 38.99 6.58 12.85
CA LYS A 143 39.95 6.17 11.82
C LYS A 143 41.42 6.42 12.21
N THR A 144 41.68 7.43 13.02
CA THR A 144 43.04 7.87 13.37
C THR A 144 43.49 7.40 14.75
N LEU A 145 42.57 7.07 15.65
CA LEU A 145 42.89 6.60 17.00
C LEU A 145 43.46 5.16 16.98
N LYS A 146 44.71 5.00 17.44
CA LYS A 146 45.23 3.71 17.91
C LYS A 146 44.68 3.46 19.32
N LYS A 147 44.26 2.22 19.62
CA LYS A 147 43.61 1.76 20.87
C LYS A 147 44.24 2.42 22.10
N ALA A 148 43.64 3.51 22.59
CA ALA A 148 44.05 4.19 23.80
C ALA A 148 43.36 3.57 25.02
N THR A 149 43.93 3.84 26.19
CA THR A 149 43.41 3.42 27.50
C THR A 149 42.01 3.99 27.74
N ARG A 150 41.14 3.17 28.35
CA ARG A 150 39.68 3.34 28.34
C ARG A 150 39.22 4.15 29.55
N ASN A 151 38.58 5.29 29.33
CA ASN A 151 37.83 5.98 30.37
C ASN A 151 36.34 5.57 30.33
N HIS A 152 35.66 5.60 31.47
CA HIS A 152 34.23 5.30 31.58
C HIS A 152 33.37 6.19 30.66
N GLU A 153 33.70 7.49 30.60
CA GLU A 153 33.05 8.44 29.68
C GLU A 153 33.24 8.09 28.20
N ASP A 154 34.40 7.53 27.82
CA ASP A 154 34.67 7.09 26.45
C ASP A 154 33.81 5.87 26.07
N LEU A 155 33.53 4.99 27.04
CA LEU A 155 32.65 3.83 26.83
C LEU A 155 31.20 4.28 26.66
N LEU A 156 30.71 5.18 27.51
CA LEU A 156 29.37 5.75 27.38
C LEU A 156 29.19 6.48 26.05
N THR A 157 30.19 7.27 25.64
CA THR A 157 30.18 7.96 24.35
C THR A 157 30.17 6.96 23.19
N ASP A 158 30.95 5.88 23.25
CA ASP A 158 30.94 4.82 22.22
C ASP A 158 29.57 4.16 22.10
N LEU A 159 28.93 3.80 23.22
CA LEU A 159 27.58 3.21 23.22
C LEU A 159 26.53 4.18 22.67
N GLU A 160 26.61 5.47 23.00
CA GLU A 160 25.72 6.48 22.43
C GLU A 160 25.89 6.60 20.91
N MET A 161 27.14 6.62 20.42
CA MET A 161 27.41 6.71 18.98
C MET A 161 26.95 5.44 18.26
N CYS A 162 27.07 4.27 18.90
CA CYS A 162 26.56 3.01 18.35
C CYS A 162 25.03 3.00 18.29
N LEU A 163 24.35 3.51 19.32
CA LEU A 163 22.89 3.66 19.30
C LEU A 163 22.47 4.60 18.16
N GLU A 164 23.05 5.79 18.07
CA GLU A 164 22.74 6.74 17.00
C GLU A 164 23.01 6.13 15.61
N ALA A 165 24.15 5.45 15.43
CA ALA A 165 24.48 4.74 14.19
C ALA A 165 23.45 3.66 13.84
N LEU A 166 23.00 2.84 14.80
CA LEU A 166 21.95 1.84 14.58
C LEU A 166 20.62 2.46 14.14
N HIS A 167 20.20 3.56 14.77
CA HIS A 167 18.97 4.27 14.37
C HIS A 167 19.08 4.82 12.94
N GLN A 168 20.24 5.36 12.55
CA GLN A 168 20.48 5.84 11.20
C GLN A 168 20.58 4.71 10.18
N ILE A 169 21.17 3.57 10.54
CA ILE A 169 21.22 2.36 9.69
C ILE A 169 19.81 1.89 9.36
N THR A 170 18.90 1.81 10.34
CA THR A 170 17.50 1.42 10.09
C THR A 170 16.82 2.36 9.09
N LYS A 171 16.99 3.69 9.27
CA LYS A 171 16.42 4.69 8.34
C LYS A 171 17.00 4.57 6.93
N ILE A 172 18.31 4.41 6.81
CA ILE A 172 18.95 4.31 5.49
C ILE A 172 18.63 2.97 4.82
N ASN A 173 18.56 1.87 5.55
CA ASN A 173 18.12 0.59 4.99
C ASN A 173 16.73 0.71 4.38
N HIS A 174 15.80 1.35 5.08
CA HIS A 174 14.45 1.57 4.56
C HIS A 174 14.44 2.45 3.29
N HIS A 175 15.25 3.51 3.25
CA HIS A 175 15.48 4.32 2.06
C HIS A 175 16.09 3.52 0.90
N CYS A 176 17.11 2.69 1.18
CA CYS A 176 17.75 1.82 0.19
C CYS A 176 16.76 0.81 -0.39
N ASP A 177 15.90 0.22 0.43
CA ASP A 177 14.89 -0.73 -0.03
C ASP A 177 13.84 -0.05 -0.92
N HIS A 178 13.46 1.19 -0.58
CA HIS A 178 12.60 2.02 -1.43
C HIS A 178 13.25 2.28 -2.80
N LEU A 179 14.52 2.73 -2.81
CA LEU A 179 15.24 2.99 -4.06
C LEU A 179 15.44 1.73 -4.90
N LYS A 180 15.73 0.58 -4.29
CA LYS A 180 15.85 -0.70 -5.00
C LYS A 180 14.53 -1.10 -5.66
N MET A 181 13.41 -0.98 -4.93
CA MET A 181 12.11 -1.29 -5.51
C MET A 181 11.75 -0.33 -6.65
N LEU A 182 12.01 0.98 -6.48
CA LEU A 182 11.84 1.96 -7.56
C LEU A 182 12.69 1.60 -8.80
N LEU A 183 13.96 1.30 -8.59
CA LEU A 183 14.88 0.90 -9.67
C LEU A 183 14.40 -0.33 -10.42
N ASN A 184 13.96 -1.36 -9.69
CA ASN A 184 13.45 -2.59 -10.29
C ASN A 184 12.20 -2.31 -11.12
N GLN A 185 11.24 -1.55 -10.57
CA GLN A 185 10.01 -1.18 -11.30
C GLN A 185 10.29 -0.41 -12.58
N ARG A 186 11.24 0.56 -12.56
CA ARG A 186 11.60 1.32 -13.77
C ARG A 186 12.34 0.48 -14.81
N LYS A 187 13.23 -0.40 -14.37
CA LYS A 187 13.92 -1.34 -15.26
C LYS A 187 12.95 -2.33 -15.88
N GLU A 188 12.01 -2.85 -15.10
CA GLU A 188 10.95 -3.74 -15.60
C GLU A 188 10.12 -3.07 -16.69
N LEU A 189 9.76 -1.79 -16.53
CA LEU A 189 9.06 -1.03 -17.56
C LEU A 189 9.87 -0.88 -18.85
N LEU A 190 11.18 -0.62 -18.76
CA LEU A 190 12.05 -0.51 -19.94
C LEU A 190 12.31 -1.86 -20.64
N LEU A 191 12.22 -2.97 -19.90
CA LEU A 191 12.43 -4.32 -20.44
C LEU A 191 11.18 -4.91 -21.10
N GLN A 192 10.00 -4.29 -20.94
CA GLN A 192 8.78 -4.72 -21.59
C GLN A 192 8.82 -4.35 -23.08
N GLU A 193 9.04 -5.35 -23.94
CA GLU A 193 9.19 -5.16 -25.39
C GLU A 193 7.93 -4.58 -26.06
N ASP A 194 6.74 -4.95 -25.58
CA ASP A 194 5.45 -4.53 -26.14
C ASP A 194 4.63 -3.69 -25.14
N LEU A 195 5.26 -2.71 -24.49
CA LEU A 195 4.53 -1.80 -23.60
C LEU A 195 3.54 -0.96 -24.43
N LEU A 196 2.25 -1.15 -24.16
CA LEU A 196 1.15 -0.41 -24.77
C LEU A 196 0.21 0.13 -23.68
N PRO A 197 -0.57 1.18 -23.95
CA PRO A 197 -1.72 1.51 -23.14
C PRO A 197 -2.65 0.30 -23.07
N ALA A 198 -3.20 0.01 -21.90
CA ALA A 198 -4.09 -1.13 -21.73
C ALA A 198 -5.46 -0.85 -22.33
N GLU A 199 -6.05 -1.83 -23.01
CA GLU A 199 -7.36 -1.71 -23.64
C GLU A 199 -8.49 -1.42 -22.61
N PRO A 200 -9.57 -0.74 -23.03
CA PRO A 200 -10.78 -0.60 -22.22
C PRO A 200 -11.38 -1.94 -21.81
N GLU A 201 -12.00 -1.98 -20.63
CA GLU A 201 -12.63 -3.21 -20.12
C GLU A 201 -13.85 -3.63 -20.96
N ALA A 202 -13.98 -4.93 -21.24
CA ALA A 202 -15.07 -5.45 -22.04
C ALA A 202 -16.45 -5.23 -21.38
N ILE A 203 -17.44 -4.86 -22.19
CA ILE A 203 -18.82 -4.66 -21.73
C ILE A 203 -19.47 -6.01 -21.40
N ILE A 204 -20.35 -6.00 -20.40
CA ILE A 204 -21.24 -7.11 -20.07
C ILE A 204 -22.04 -7.54 -21.31
N ALA A 205 -22.25 -8.86 -21.47
CA ALA A 205 -23.01 -9.43 -22.58
C ALA A 205 -24.39 -8.77 -22.77
N LYS A 206 -24.76 -8.56 -24.04
CA LYS A 206 -26.05 -8.01 -24.43
C LYS A 206 -27.19 -8.82 -23.78
N PRO A 207 -28.13 -8.18 -23.06
CA PRO A 207 -29.27 -8.88 -22.48
C PRO A 207 -30.05 -9.65 -23.55
N GLN A 208 -30.46 -10.87 -23.22
CA GLN A 208 -31.27 -11.71 -24.10
C GLN A 208 -32.76 -11.45 -23.85
N LYS A 209 -33.53 -11.41 -24.93
CA LYS A 209 -34.98 -11.23 -24.86
C LYS A 209 -35.60 -12.47 -24.17
N PRO A 210 -36.49 -12.29 -23.17
CA PRO A 210 -37.19 -13.41 -22.56
C PRO A 210 -37.96 -14.22 -23.60
N GLU A 211 -37.94 -15.54 -23.46
CA GLU A 211 -38.68 -16.43 -24.36
C GLU A 211 -40.18 -16.34 -24.08
N GLU A 212 -40.99 -16.33 -25.14
CA GLU A 212 -42.44 -16.32 -24.99
C GLU A 212 -42.92 -17.63 -24.34
N PRO A 213 -43.75 -17.54 -23.27
CA PRO A 213 -44.19 -18.74 -22.57
C PRO A 213 -45.05 -19.60 -23.49
N GLN A 214 -44.58 -20.81 -23.79
CA GLN A 214 -45.37 -21.78 -24.55
C GLN A 214 -46.62 -22.17 -23.76
N LEU A 215 -47.79 -21.94 -24.36
CA LEU A 215 -49.08 -22.29 -23.75
C LEU A 215 -49.36 -23.78 -23.94
N THR A 216 -49.06 -24.61 -22.94
CA THR A 216 -49.52 -26.00 -22.88
C THR A 216 -50.95 -26.05 -22.36
N PHE A 217 -51.93 -26.09 -23.28
CA PHE A 217 -53.35 -26.28 -22.95
C PHE A 217 -53.64 -27.75 -22.64
N SER A 218 -53.29 -28.23 -21.43
CA SER A 218 -53.54 -29.63 -21.05
C SER A 218 -54.49 -29.83 -19.86
N SER A 219 -55.09 -28.78 -19.28
CA SER A 219 -56.12 -28.92 -18.23
C SER A 219 -56.83 -27.59 -17.92
N LEU A 220 -58.09 -27.63 -17.44
CA LEU A 220 -58.83 -26.45 -16.94
C LEU A 220 -58.14 -25.77 -15.74
N LEU A 221 -57.26 -26.48 -15.03
CA LEU A 221 -56.38 -25.92 -13.99
C LEU A 221 -55.23 -25.08 -14.57
N ALA A 222 -54.94 -25.18 -15.87
CA ALA A 222 -53.86 -24.43 -16.53
C ALA A 222 -54.19 -22.94 -16.73
N ILE A 223 -55.45 -22.52 -16.59
CA ILE A 223 -55.90 -21.14 -16.84
C ILE A 223 -55.34 -20.16 -15.79
N ASN A 224 -55.21 -20.57 -14.53
CA ASN A 224 -54.62 -19.72 -13.48
C ASN A 224 -53.09 -19.72 -13.54
N HIS A 225 -52.47 -20.84 -13.92
CA HIS A 225 -51.02 -20.93 -14.13
C HIS A 225 -50.55 -20.15 -15.37
N SER A 226 -51.35 -20.10 -16.44
CA SER A 226 -51.02 -19.31 -17.64
C SER A 226 -51.08 -17.81 -17.38
N LYS A 227 -52.07 -17.32 -16.60
CA LYS A 227 -52.14 -15.91 -16.19
C LYS A 227 -50.96 -15.49 -15.32
N LYS A 228 -50.53 -16.34 -14.37
CA LYS A 228 -49.34 -16.07 -13.55
C LYS A 228 -48.06 -16.04 -14.39
N ARG A 229 -47.87 -17.01 -15.29
CA ARG A 229 -46.74 -17.04 -16.23
C ARG A 229 -46.73 -15.84 -17.19
N GLN A 230 -47.90 -15.37 -17.64
CA GLN A 230 -48.00 -14.16 -18.44
C GLN A 230 -47.61 -12.90 -17.64
N LEU A 231 -48.04 -12.80 -16.38
CA LEU A 231 -47.63 -11.70 -15.50
C LEU A 231 -46.13 -11.72 -15.20
N GLU A 232 -45.53 -12.90 -15.01
CA GLU A 232 -44.08 -13.09 -14.86
C GLU A 232 -43.33 -12.71 -16.15
N TYR A 233 -43.79 -13.16 -17.32
CA TYR A 233 -43.23 -12.77 -18.61
C TYR A 233 -43.29 -11.26 -18.87
N VAL A 234 -44.39 -10.59 -18.50
CA VAL A 234 -44.50 -9.13 -18.62
C VAL A 234 -43.49 -8.42 -17.72
N LYS A 235 -43.27 -8.91 -16.50
CA LYS A 235 -42.23 -8.39 -15.60
C LYS A 235 -40.84 -8.62 -16.19
N GLU A 236 -40.54 -9.82 -16.66
CA GLU A 236 -39.26 -10.14 -17.31
C GLU A 236 -39.01 -9.29 -18.56
N CYS A 237 -40.04 -9.00 -19.37
CA CYS A 237 -39.94 -8.07 -20.49
C CYS A 237 -39.62 -6.64 -20.04
N SER A 238 -40.22 -6.17 -18.94
CA SER A 238 -39.94 -4.86 -18.38
C SER A 238 -38.50 -4.77 -17.83
N ASP A 239 -38.04 -5.81 -17.15
CA ASP A 239 -36.67 -5.93 -16.65
C ASP A 239 -35.66 -6.03 -17.80
N TYR A 240 -35.98 -6.78 -18.85
CA TYR A 240 -35.20 -6.83 -20.08
C TYR A 240 -35.06 -5.45 -20.70
N ASN A 241 -36.15 -4.69 -20.84
CA ASN A 241 -36.10 -3.33 -21.40
C ASN A 241 -35.20 -2.41 -20.55
N ARG A 242 -35.29 -2.52 -19.22
CA ARG A 242 -34.40 -1.78 -18.29
C ARG A 242 -32.94 -2.19 -18.47
N ARG A 243 -32.65 -3.50 -18.48
CA ARG A 243 -31.29 -4.04 -18.69
C ARG A 243 -30.73 -3.64 -20.05
N MET A 244 -31.55 -3.65 -21.10
CA MET A 244 -31.17 -3.24 -22.45
C MET A 244 -30.85 -1.75 -22.50
N LYS A 245 -31.65 -0.89 -21.85
CA LYS A 245 -31.34 0.54 -21.71
C LYS A 245 -30.00 0.76 -21.03
N ILE A 246 -29.74 0.08 -19.91
CA ILE A 246 -28.45 0.14 -19.21
C ILE A 246 -27.30 -0.33 -20.11
N TYR A 247 -27.49 -1.45 -20.82
CA TYR A 247 -26.50 -1.98 -21.76
C TYR A 247 -26.16 -0.96 -22.85
N LEU A 248 -27.15 -0.33 -23.49
CA LEU A 248 -26.92 0.66 -24.54
C LEU A 248 -26.16 1.89 -24.03
N ILE A 249 -26.47 2.35 -22.81
CA ILE A 249 -25.75 3.45 -22.17
C ILE A 249 -24.29 3.08 -21.93
N ARG A 250 -24.03 1.90 -21.34
CA ARG A 250 -22.66 1.42 -21.08
C ARG A 250 -21.88 1.14 -22.37
N TYR A 251 -22.56 0.62 -23.39
CA TYR A 251 -21.97 0.36 -24.69
C TYR A 251 -21.50 1.65 -25.35
N ARG A 252 -22.30 2.72 -25.28
CA ARG A 252 -21.90 4.03 -25.78
C ARG A 252 -20.69 4.62 -25.01
N GLU A 253 -20.63 4.44 -23.69
CA GLU A 253 -19.45 4.87 -22.93
C GLU A 253 -18.20 4.07 -23.30
N HIS A 254 -18.34 2.76 -23.49
CA HIS A 254 -17.25 1.93 -23.96
C HIS A 254 -16.79 2.33 -25.37
N GLU A 255 -17.70 2.69 -26.29
CA GLU A 255 -17.29 3.24 -27.59
C GLU A 255 -16.44 4.50 -27.44
N LYS A 256 -16.82 5.42 -26.54
CA LYS A 256 -15.98 6.58 -26.22
C LYS A 256 -14.62 6.16 -25.65
N ALA A 257 -14.58 5.19 -24.73
CA ALA A 257 -13.34 4.68 -24.18
C ALA A 257 -12.43 4.05 -25.25
N CYS A 258 -13.01 3.36 -26.24
CA CYS A 258 -12.30 2.86 -27.42
C CYS A 258 -11.76 3.99 -28.30
N GLU A 259 -12.51 5.08 -28.50
CA GLU A 259 -12.00 6.24 -29.23
C GLU A 259 -10.84 6.91 -28.47
N ARG A 260 -10.95 7.09 -27.15
CA ARG A 260 -9.84 7.58 -26.31
C ARG A 260 -8.62 6.67 -26.40
N PHE A 261 -8.83 5.36 -26.42
CA PHE A 261 -7.75 4.37 -26.59
C PHE A 261 -7.08 4.48 -27.96
N LYS A 262 -7.85 4.66 -29.04
CA LYS A 262 -7.30 4.88 -30.38
C LYS A 262 -6.42 6.13 -30.43
N ILE A 263 -6.86 7.23 -29.81
CA ILE A 263 -6.06 8.47 -29.72
C ILE A 263 -4.78 8.19 -28.92
N ALA A 264 -4.89 7.54 -27.77
CA ALA A 264 -3.72 7.18 -26.96
C ALA A 264 -2.71 6.30 -27.73
N LEU A 265 -3.17 5.38 -28.58
CA LEU A 265 -2.32 4.58 -29.46
C LEU A 265 -1.66 5.39 -30.58
N GLN A 266 -2.34 6.40 -31.13
CA GLN A 266 -1.77 7.28 -32.14
C GLN A 266 -0.60 8.10 -31.57
N ASP A 267 -0.78 8.63 -30.37
CA ASP A 267 0.24 9.43 -29.68
C ASP A 267 1.27 8.56 -28.94
N TRP A 268 1.13 7.23 -28.98
CA TRP A 268 1.89 6.34 -28.12
C TRP A 268 3.38 6.32 -28.45
N GLU A 269 3.76 6.40 -29.72
CA GLU A 269 5.17 6.35 -30.12
C GLU A 269 5.99 7.47 -29.44
N GLU A 270 5.46 8.70 -29.46
CA GLU A 270 6.09 9.84 -28.79
C GLU A 270 6.03 9.71 -27.26
N ASN A 271 4.86 9.38 -26.71
CA ASN A 271 4.69 9.22 -25.26
C ASN A 271 5.58 8.10 -24.69
N HIS A 272 5.76 7.02 -25.42
CA HIS A 272 6.62 5.89 -25.05
C HIS A 272 8.08 6.30 -25.02
N LEU A 273 8.56 7.06 -26.01
CA LEU A 273 9.92 7.61 -26.00
C LEU A 273 10.15 8.52 -24.79
N GLN A 274 9.23 9.46 -24.53
CA GLN A 274 9.32 10.36 -23.38
C GLN A 274 9.28 9.59 -22.04
N LEU A 275 8.43 8.56 -21.95
CA LEU A 275 8.35 7.69 -20.79
C LEU A 275 9.66 6.93 -20.57
N ALA A 276 10.24 6.39 -21.64
CA ALA A 276 11.50 5.66 -21.60
C ALA A 276 12.66 6.57 -21.16
N GLU A 277 12.78 7.77 -21.74
CA GLU A 277 13.78 8.77 -21.33
C GLU A 277 13.63 9.13 -19.85
N LYS A 278 12.41 9.44 -19.40
CA LYS A 278 12.13 9.71 -17.97
C LYS A 278 12.49 8.52 -17.08
N CYS A 279 12.23 7.29 -17.53
CA CYS A 279 12.61 6.09 -16.77
C CYS A 279 14.13 5.96 -16.66
N ILE A 280 14.87 6.23 -17.73
CA ILE A 280 16.34 6.21 -17.73
C ILE A 280 16.89 7.25 -16.74
N ASP A 281 16.43 8.50 -16.83
CA ASP A 281 16.84 9.58 -15.92
C ASP A 281 16.56 9.23 -14.45
N GLN A 282 15.37 8.70 -14.18
CA GLN A 282 14.98 8.27 -12.83
C GLN A 282 15.81 7.08 -12.33
N ILE A 283 16.21 6.16 -13.22
CA ILE A 283 17.10 5.06 -12.86
C ILE A 283 18.48 5.58 -12.50
N GLU A 284 19.03 6.50 -13.28
CA GLU A 284 20.33 7.11 -13.00
C GLU A 284 20.32 7.88 -11.68
N GLU A 285 19.29 8.69 -11.45
CA GLU A 285 19.10 9.44 -10.21
C GLU A 285 18.97 8.49 -9.00
N ALA A 286 18.11 7.47 -9.10
CA ALA A 286 17.90 6.51 -8.02
C ALA A 286 19.15 5.67 -7.76
N ALA A 287 19.92 5.30 -8.78
CA ALA A 287 21.18 4.59 -8.63
C ALA A 287 22.25 5.47 -7.95
N ALA A 288 22.34 6.75 -8.30
CA ALA A 288 23.22 7.70 -7.65
C ALA A 288 22.84 7.90 -6.17
N LYS A 289 21.55 8.06 -5.87
CA LYS A 289 21.04 8.12 -4.48
C LYS A 289 21.34 6.82 -3.72
N LEU A 290 21.18 5.66 -4.35
CA LEU A 290 21.47 4.38 -3.71
C LEU A 290 22.95 4.24 -3.38
N LYS A 291 23.85 4.66 -4.29
CA LYS A 291 25.29 4.66 -4.05
C LYS A 291 25.70 5.58 -2.90
N THR A 292 25.09 6.77 -2.80
CA THR A 292 25.34 7.68 -1.66
C THR A 292 24.82 7.10 -0.35
N ALA A 293 23.64 6.51 -0.33
CA ALA A 293 23.07 5.82 0.82
C ALA A 293 23.92 4.62 1.28
N GLN A 294 24.46 3.83 0.35
CA GLN A 294 25.39 2.74 0.64
C GLN A 294 26.68 3.25 1.30
N GLY A 295 27.25 4.35 0.81
CA GLY A 295 28.42 4.97 1.46
C GLY A 295 28.14 5.46 2.89
N LEU A 296 26.93 5.94 3.18
CA LEU A 296 26.51 6.29 4.54
C LEU A 296 26.38 5.05 5.43
N LEU A 297 25.81 3.95 4.89
CA LEU A 297 25.70 2.68 5.60
C LEU A 297 27.08 2.13 5.98
N GLU A 298 28.03 2.10 5.04
CA GLU A 298 29.41 1.67 5.31
C GLU A 298 30.06 2.49 6.42
N MET A 299 29.84 3.82 6.43
CA MET A 299 30.34 4.70 7.47
C MET A 299 29.76 4.35 8.85
N TYR A 300 28.45 4.14 8.95
CA TYR A 300 27.80 3.80 10.22
C TYR A 300 28.12 2.37 10.68
N GLN A 301 28.22 1.41 9.76
CA GLN A 301 28.66 0.06 10.06
C GLN A 301 30.11 0.03 10.56
N PHE A 302 30.99 0.87 10.02
CA PHE A 302 32.36 1.01 10.52
C PHE A 302 32.39 1.50 11.98
N ILE A 303 31.48 2.40 12.37
CA ILE A 303 31.37 2.85 13.78
C ILE A 303 31.07 1.65 14.68
N LEU A 304 30.12 0.80 14.29
CA LEU A 304 29.78 -0.42 15.03
C LEU A 304 30.94 -1.42 15.05
N ASP A 305 31.58 -1.69 13.91
CA ASP A 305 32.70 -2.62 13.80
C ASP A 305 33.93 -2.20 14.62
N LYS A 306 34.08 -0.89 14.87
CA LYS A 306 35.14 -0.32 15.72
C LYS A 306 34.70 -0.08 17.16
N SER A 307 33.45 -0.35 17.49
CA SER A 307 32.94 -0.28 18.86
C SER A 307 33.67 -1.27 19.76
N TYR A 308 33.69 -0.94 21.05
CA TYR A 308 34.22 -1.82 22.08
C TYR A 308 33.26 -2.97 22.43
N ILE A 309 31.98 -2.86 22.09
CA ILE A 309 30.99 -3.91 22.36
C ILE A 309 31.03 -4.98 21.27
N HIS A 310 30.90 -6.25 21.67
CA HIS A 310 30.96 -7.38 20.75
C HIS A 310 29.78 -7.36 19.76
N LYS A 311 30.01 -7.81 18.51
CA LYS A 311 29.03 -7.74 17.41
C LYS A 311 27.68 -8.39 17.71
N ASN A 312 27.67 -9.44 18.54
CA ASN A 312 26.45 -10.13 18.96
C ASN A 312 25.48 -9.25 19.75
N TYR A 313 25.94 -8.10 20.26
CA TYR A 313 25.14 -7.14 21.02
C TYR A 313 24.85 -5.87 20.21
N HIS A 314 25.09 -5.85 18.89
CA HIS A 314 24.83 -4.71 18.01
C HIS A 314 23.35 -4.57 17.65
N HIS A 315 22.50 -4.51 18.68
CA HIS A 315 21.07 -4.22 18.56
C HIS A 315 20.65 -3.22 19.63
N ILE A 316 19.67 -2.38 19.28
CA ILE A 316 19.27 -1.21 20.08
C ILE A 316 19.00 -1.60 21.54
N GLN A 317 18.30 -2.70 21.77
CA GLN A 317 17.96 -3.15 23.13
C GLN A 317 19.20 -3.50 23.97
N ALA A 318 20.17 -4.25 23.43
CA ALA A 318 21.36 -4.63 24.18
C ALA A 318 22.24 -3.42 24.50
N ILE A 319 22.52 -2.57 23.50
CA ILE A 319 23.35 -1.37 23.70
C ILE A 319 22.69 -0.40 24.69
N THR A 320 21.37 -0.21 24.61
CA THR A 320 20.63 0.63 25.58
C THR A 320 20.73 0.08 26.98
N THR A 321 20.58 -1.24 27.13
CA THR A 321 20.67 -1.91 28.45
C THR A 321 22.09 -1.81 29.03
N CYS A 322 23.13 -2.04 28.21
CA CYS A 322 24.53 -1.88 28.62
C CYS A 322 24.84 -0.42 29.00
N LYS A 323 24.33 0.56 28.25
CA LYS A 323 24.44 1.98 28.57
C LYS A 323 23.85 2.27 29.96
N ASN A 324 22.64 1.78 30.22
CA ASN A 324 21.98 1.95 31.53
C ASN A 324 22.79 1.30 32.67
N TYR A 325 23.40 0.12 32.46
CA TYR A 325 24.22 -0.52 33.48
C TYR A 325 25.46 0.31 33.84
N LEU A 326 26.13 0.91 32.85
CA LEU A 326 27.27 1.79 33.08
C LEU A 326 26.86 3.12 33.73
N GLU A 327 25.72 3.70 33.35
CA GLU A 327 25.20 4.95 33.91
C GLU A 327 24.76 4.80 35.37
N THR A 328 24.14 3.66 35.71
CA THR A 328 23.66 3.37 37.07
C THR A 328 24.75 2.84 38.00
N GLY A 329 25.96 2.59 37.48
CA GLY A 329 27.06 1.97 38.22
C GLY A 329 26.81 0.49 38.57
N ARG A 330 25.83 -0.15 37.92
CA ARG A 330 25.54 -1.59 38.08
C ARG A 330 26.62 -2.46 37.44
N ALA A 331 27.33 -1.93 36.45
CA ALA A 331 28.49 -2.54 35.82
C ALA A 331 29.67 -1.55 35.80
N ASN A 332 30.89 -2.07 35.95
CA ASN A 332 32.10 -1.25 35.95
C ASN A 332 32.79 -1.21 34.58
N ASP A 333 32.58 -2.23 33.75
CA ASP A 333 33.09 -2.31 32.40
C ASP A 333 32.08 -2.95 31.41
N LEU A 334 32.46 -2.98 30.13
CA LEU A 334 31.60 -3.57 29.09
C LEU A 334 31.46 -5.10 29.20
N GLN A 335 32.44 -5.80 29.78
CA GLN A 335 32.37 -7.25 29.91
C GLN A 335 31.32 -7.63 30.96
N ASP A 336 31.33 -6.93 32.09
CA ASP A 336 30.31 -7.02 33.12
C ASP A 336 28.92 -6.67 32.57
N CYS A 337 28.82 -5.65 31.71
CA CYS A 337 27.56 -5.32 31.04
C CYS A 337 27.01 -6.48 30.20
N MET A 338 27.88 -7.13 29.41
CA MET A 338 27.47 -8.25 28.55
C MET A 338 27.06 -9.47 29.39
N ASN A 339 27.80 -9.76 30.46
CA ASN A 339 27.48 -10.87 31.38
C ASN A 339 26.09 -10.65 32.03
N LEU A 340 25.85 -9.46 32.59
CA LEU A 340 24.56 -9.10 33.19
C LEU A 340 23.41 -9.16 32.17
N TYR A 341 23.66 -8.74 30.93
CA TYR A 341 22.65 -8.79 29.88
C TYR A 341 22.24 -10.22 29.54
N GLU A 342 23.19 -11.15 29.42
CA GLU A 342 22.90 -12.58 29.16
C GLU A 342 22.18 -13.24 30.33
N GLU A 343 22.59 -12.95 31.56
CA GLU A 343 21.90 -13.46 32.76
C GLU A 343 20.44 -13.00 32.79
N GLU A 344 20.19 -11.70 32.58
CA GLU A 344 18.81 -11.17 32.55
C GLU A 344 18.00 -11.72 31.39
N ARG A 345 18.62 -11.88 30.20
CA ARG A 345 17.95 -12.49 29.06
C ARG A 345 17.52 -13.92 29.37
N HIS A 346 18.42 -14.71 29.96
CA HIS A 346 18.13 -16.08 30.35
C HIS A 346 16.99 -16.14 31.38
N TRP A 347 16.98 -15.24 32.37
CA TRP A 347 15.88 -15.13 33.32
C TRP A 347 14.54 -14.77 32.68
N ARG A 348 14.53 -13.85 31.71
CA ARG A 348 13.32 -13.50 30.96
C ARG A 348 12.79 -14.67 30.15
N GLU A 349 13.68 -15.46 29.54
CA GLU A 349 13.30 -16.67 28.79
C GLU A 349 12.68 -17.73 29.72
N ILE A 350 13.27 -17.96 30.91
CA ILE A 350 12.71 -18.86 31.93
C ILE A 350 11.32 -18.37 32.37
N LYS A 351 11.19 -17.08 32.68
CA LYS A 351 9.91 -16.49 33.12
C LYS A 351 8.83 -16.60 32.04
N ALA A 352 9.15 -16.28 30.79
CA ALA A 352 8.21 -16.44 29.69
C ALA A 352 7.82 -17.91 29.46
N SER A 353 8.75 -18.84 29.68
CA SER A 353 8.44 -20.28 29.66
C SER A 353 7.49 -20.68 30.79
N GLN A 354 7.69 -20.16 32.00
CA GLN A 354 6.79 -20.39 33.13
C GLN A 354 5.39 -19.82 32.84
N GLU A 355 5.29 -18.58 32.37
CA GLU A 355 4.00 -17.96 32.00
C GLU A 355 3.25 -18.77 30.92
N ARG A 356 3.96 -19.32 29.92
CA ARG A 356 3.34 -20.22 28.92
C ARG A 356 2.83 -21.51 29.56
N ILE A 357 3.59 -22.11 30.46
CA ILE A 357 3.18 -23.32 31.18
C ILE A 357 1.96 -23.01 32.07
N GLU A 358 1.97 -21.91 32.81
CA GLU A 358 0.86 -21.46 33.66
C GLU A 358 -0.41 -21.19 32.84
N ASN A 359 -0.30 -20.47 31.72
CA ASN A 359 -1.43 -20.23 30.82
C ASN A 359 -1.98 -21.52 30.21
N THR A 360 -1.10 -22.48 29.87
CA THR A 360 -1.51 -23.78 29.35
C THR A 360 -2.21 -24.60 30.44
N ILE A 361 -1.68 -24.61 31.67
CA ILE A 361 -2.31 -25.27 32.82
C ILE A 361 -3.67 -24.64 33.11
N TYR A 362 -3.77 -23.31 33.12
CA TYR A 362 -5.03 -22.60 33.33
C TYR A 362 -6.07 -22.96 32.25
N PHE A 363 -5.65 -23.04 30.99
CA PHE A 363 -6.50 -23.45 29.88
C PHE A 363 -6.98 -24.91 30.02
N LEU A 364 -6.07 -25.83 30.37
CA LEU A 364 -6.41 -27.24 30.61
C LEU A 364 -7.31 -27.42 31.85
N GLN A 365 -7.09 -26.62 32.89
CA GLN A 365 -7.92 -26.61 34.11
C GLN A 365 -9.33 -26.08 33.84
N THR A 366 -9.45 -25.02 33.02
CA THR A 366 -10.76 -24.48 32.59
C THR A 366 -11.51 -25.44 31.67
N GLU A 367 -10.80 -26.26 30.88
CA GLU A 367 -11.42 -27.38 30.13
C GLU A 367 -11.85 -28.54 31.05
N SER A 368 -11.08 -28.87 32.10
CA SER A 368 -11.45 -29.93 33.05
C SER A 368 -12.55 -29.53 34.04
N ASP A 369 -12.67 -28.24 34.39
CA ASP A 369 -13.69 -27.70 35.29
C ASP A 369 -14.99 -27.29 34.54
N SER A 370 -15.04 -27.47 33.22
CA SER A 370 -16.28 -27.32 32.45
C SER A 370 -17.26 -28.46 32.82
N PRO A 371 -18.49 -28.16 33.25
CA PRO A 371 -19.48 -29.17 33.66
C PRO A 371 -19.92 -30.11 32.50
N ALA A 372 -19.48 -29.84 31.26
CA ALA A 372 -19.67 -30.73 30.13
C ALA A 372 -18.73 -31.97 30.16
N ALA A 373 -17.52 -31.85 30.71
CA ALA A 373 -16.57 -32.96 30.79
C ALA A 373 -16.95 -33.98 31.88
N ALA A 374 -17.57 -33.52 32.97
CA ALA A 374 -18.12 -34.39 34.02
C ALA A 374 -19.34 -35.23 33.55
N CYS A 375 -19.94 -34.89 32.41
CA CYS A 375 -21.05 -35.64 31.83
C CYS A 375 -20.59 -36.77 30.88
N ALA A 376 -19.38 -36.66 30.31
CA ALA A 376 -18.85 -37.67 29.38
C ALA A 376 -18.35 -38.95 30.10
N SER A 377 -17.88 -38.84 31.34
CA SER A 377 -17.44 -39.99 32.14
C SER A 377 -18.59 -40.87 32.66
N ASN A 378 -19.84 -40.38 32.64
CA ASN A 378 -21.03 -41.14 33.04
C ASN A 378 -21.75 -41.85 31.87
N LEU A 379 -21.31 -41.66 30.62
CA LEU A 379 -21.94 -42.24 29.43
C LEU A 379 -21.28 -43.54 28.93
N ILE A 380 -20.14 -43.96 29.49
CA ILE A 380 -19.43 -45.18 29.06
C ILE A 380 -19.79 -46.40 29.94
N ALA A 381 -20.47 -46.22 31.07
CA ALA A 381 -20.73 -47.30 32.04
C ALA A 381 -22.13 -47.96 31.97
N SER A 382 -23.01 -47.60 31.01
CA SER A 382 -24.41 -48.12 30.99
C SER A 382 -24.81 -48.97 29.77
N THR A 383 -23.87 -49.38 28.92
CA THR A 383 -24.18 -50.21 27.73
C THR A 383 -23.44 -51.53 27.68
N LEU A 384 -23.28 -52.22 28.80
CA LEU A 384 -22.96 -53.66 28.83
C LEU A 384 -23.65 -54.27 30.06
N ASP A 385 -24.86 -54.77 29.87
CA ASP A 385 -25.31 -56.10 30.36
C ASP A 385 -26.81 -56.28 30.11
N SER A 386 -27.12 -56.94 29.00
CA SER A 386 -28.38 -57.65 28.79
C SER A 386 -28.07 -59.04 28.25
N LYS A 387 -27.84 -59.98 29.16
CA LYS A 387 -28.28 -61.38 29.11
C LYS A 387 -27.97 -62.13 30.40
#